data_AF-A0A2Z6QC61-F1
#
_entry.id   AF-A0A2Z6QC61-F1
#
_cell.length_a   1.000
_cell.length_b   1.000
_cell.length_c   1.000
_cell.angle_alpha   90.00
_cell.angle_beta   90.00
_cell.angle_gamma   90.00
#
_symmetry.space_group_name_H-M   'P 1'
#
loop_
_entity.id
_entity.type
_entity.pdbx_description
1 polymer ?
#
loop_
_entity_poly.entity_id
_entity_poly.type
_entity_poly.pdbx_seq_one_letter_code
_entity_poly.pdbx_strand_id
1 'polypeptide(L)'
;MQVELKNRSFIIRVIQGNKQNKLLPGFLCESLLESNEEVENDLTNAISKLYKKIFQTKTHFFRTSVMGMDDNNILDEIISDLSFQPFSIHIQKINIIIHSIGMLAKQRTGCEFTSSFIYTKSKERTLFFQTVSENGCSIYVYKENQLSEKFHRSDTNSMWEKIGILKEWSGMTLFGLDNSNVKEKLERSRKLKCFHNE
;
A
#
# COMPACT_ATOMS: atom_id res chain seq x y z
N MET A 1 -13.23 17.49 8.59
CA MET A 1 -12.52 17.83 7.32
C MET A 1 -13.32 18.89 6.59
N GLN A 2 -12.67 19.79 5.86
CA GLN A 2 -13.33 20.88 5.13
C GLN A 2 -12.82 20.90 3.68
N VAL A 3 -13.73 21.09 2.73
CA VAL A 3 -13.44 21.19 1.29
C VAL A 3 -14.14 22.43 0.74
N GLU A 4 -13.48 23.21 -0.10
CA GLU A 4 -14.09 24.36 -0.76
C GLU A 4 -14.49 24.02 -2.20
N LEU A 5 -15.77 24.18 -2.53
CA LEU A 5 -16.34 23.86 -3.82
C LEU A 5 -17.17 25.04 -4.32
N LYS A 6 -16.83 25.59 -5.49
CA LYS A 6 -17.47 26.80 -6.06
C LYS A 6 -17.54 27.97 -5.05
N ASN A 7 -16.41 28.26 -4.39
CA ASN A 7 -16.29 29.31 -3.36
C ASN A 7 -17.27 29.14 -2.19
N ARG A 8 -17.65 27.89 -1.89
CA ARG A 8 -18.50 27.55 -0.75
C ARG A 8 -17.85 26.41 0.04
N SER A 9 -17.78 26.58 1.35
CA SER A 9 -17.19 25.59 2.25
C SER A 9 -18.17 24.43 2.51
N PHE A 10 -17.66 23.21 2.41
CA PHE A 10 -18.32 21.95 2.75
C PHE A 10 -17.54 21.32 3.89
N ILE A 11 -18.19 21.15 5.04
CA ILE A 11 -17.64 20.53 6.24
C ILE A 11 -18.14 19.09 6.28
N ILE A 12 -17.21 18.15 6.46
CA ILE A 12 -17.51 16.74 6.60
C ILE A 12 -17.31 16.33 8.04
N ARG A 13 -18.34 15.71 8.60
CA ARG A 13 -18.34 15.02 9.87
C ARG A 13 -18.32 13.51 9.65
N VAL A 14 -17.37 12.85 10.32
CA VAL A 14 -17.30 11.40 10.39
C VAL A 14 -17.98 10.97 11.67
N ILE A 15 -18.92 10.03 11.57
CA ILE A 15 -19.65 9.47 12.70
C ILE A 15 -19.48 7.95 12.74
N GLN A 16 -19.71 7.36 13.90
CA GLN A 16 -19.68 5.92 14.05
C GLN A 16 -20.95 5.28 13.47
N GLY A 17 -20.78 4.34 12.55
CA GLY A 17 -21.86 3.60 11.92
C GLY A 17 -22.40 4.26 10.66
N ASN A 18 -22.71 3.43 9.67
CA ASN A 18 -23.43 3.83 8.47
C ASN A 18 -24.61 2.89 8.19
N LYS A 19 -25.35 3.13 7.10
CA LYS A 19 -26.58 2.38 6.77
C LYS A 19 -26.32 0.89 6.53
N GLN A 20 -25.12 0.54 6.09
CA GLN A 20 -24.75 -0.85 5.80
C GLN A 20 -24.18 -1.57 7.02
N ASN A 21 -23.37 -0.88 7.82
CA ASN A 21 -22.68 -1.48 8.95
C ASN A 21 -22.45 -0.45 10.07
N LYS A 22 -22.92 -0.76 11.27
CA LYS A 22 -22.74 0.06 12.48
C LYS A 22 -21.27 0.17 12.94
N LEU A 23 -20.40 -0.71 12.48
CA LEU A 23 -18.97 -0.72 12.77
C LEU A 23 -18.14 0.09 11.76
N LEU A 24 -18.70 0.43 10.60
CA LEU A 24 -18.02 1.23 9.58
C LEU A 24 -18.34 2.71 9.76
N PRO A 25 -17.44 3.62 9.36
CA PRO A 25 -17.71 5.05 9.46
C PRO A 25 -18.87 5.47 8.56
N GLY A 26 -19.69 6.38 9.08
CA GLY A 26 -20.70 7.13 8.35
C GLY A 26 -20.24 8.56 8.10
N PHE A 27 -20.71 9.16 7.01
CA PHE A 27 -20.30 10.48 6.58
C PHE A 27 -21.50 11.40 6.43
N LEU A 28 -21.41 12.57 7.06
CA LEU A 28 -22.35 13.68 6.89
C LEU A 28 -21.60 14.88 6.33
N CYS A 29 -22.23 15.58 5.40
CA CYS A 29 -21.71 16.84 4.90
C CYS A 29 -22.66 17.98 5.27
N GLU A 30 -22.08 19.12 5.59
CA GLU A 30 -22.74 20.35 5.99
C GLU A 30 -22.13 21.51 5.22
N SER A 31 -22.94 22.46 4.77
CA SER A 31 -22.49 23.67 4.10
C SER A 31 -23.42 24.82 4.41
N LEU A 32 -22.94 25.77 5.22
CA LEU A 32 -23.74 26.87 5.77
C LEU A 32 -24.98 26.32 6.53
N LEU A 33 -26.19 26.52 5.99
CA LEU A 33 -27.46 26.08 6.59
C LEU A 33 -28.00 24.77 5.99
N GLU A 34 -27.27 24.18 5.03
CA GLU A 34 -27.67 22.97 4.33
C GLU A 34 -26.86 21.77 4.85
N SER A 35 -27.51 20.63 5.05
CA SER A 35 -26.83 19.39 5.44
C SER A 35 -27.47 18.18 4.75
N ASN A 36 -26.73 17.08 4.73
CA ASN A 36 -27.32 15.78 4.41
C ASN A 36 -28.34 15.40 5.48
N GLU A 37 -29.53 14.99 5.04
CA GLU A 37 -30.58 14.46 5.92
C GLU A 37 -30.25 13.04 6.41
N GLU A 38 -29.46 12.31 5.62
CA GLU A 38 -29.08 10.93 5.91
C GLU A 38 -27.57 10.73 5.91
N VAL A 39 -27.13 9.77 6.73
CA VAL A 39 -25.73 9.33 6.81
C VAL A 39 -25.37 8.54 5.54
N GLU A 40 -24.28 8.92 4.90
CA GLU A 40 -23.75 8.22 3.74
C GLU A 40 -22.65 7.22 4.11
N ASN A 41 -22.49 6.18 3.30
CA ASN A 41 -21.48 5.13 3.54
C ASN A 41 -20.08 5.54 3.07
N ASP A 42 -19.98 6.58 2.25
CA ASP A 42 -18.72 7.13 1.78
C ASP A 42 -18.79 8.65 1.64
N LEU A 43 -17.60 9.24 1.72
CA LEU A 43 -17.36 10.67 1.67
C LEU A 43 -17.83 11.33 0.38
N THR A 44 -17.55 10.71 -0.77
CA THR A 44 -17.90 11.26 -2.09
C THR A 44 -19.40 11.37 -2.22
N ASN A 45 -20.14 10.36 -1.79
CA ASN A 45 -21.60 10.39 -1.80
C ASN A 45 -22.17 11.47 -0.88
N ALA A 46 -21.61 11.66 0.32
CA ALA A 46 -22.04 12.73 1.23
C ALA A 46 -21.96 14.10 0.55
N ILE A 47 -20.81 14.41 -0.04
CA ILE A 47 -20.55 15.70 -0.68
C ILE A 47 -21.31 15.83 -1.99
N SER A 48 -21.30 14.83 -2.87
CA SER A 48 -22.02 14.88 -4.15
C SER A 48 -23.53 15.05 -3.96
N LYS A 49 -24.12 14.43 -2.92
CA LYS A 49 -25.55 14.62 -2.60
C LYS A 49 -25.84 16.04 -2.13
N LEU A 50 -25.05 16.57 -1.18
CA LEU A 50 -25.24 17.94 -0.70
C LEU A 50 -24.97 18.98 -1.79
N TYR A 51 -23.91 18.78 -2.58
CA TYR A 51 -23.57 19.62 -3.72
C TYR A 51 -24.70 19.63 -4.75
N LYS A 52 -25.29 18.47 -5.08
CA LYS A 52 -26.44 18.39 -5.98
C LYS A 52 -27.65 19.13 -5.40
N LYS A 53 -27.89 19.02 -4.09
CA LYS A 53 -28.99 19.75 -3.41
C LYS A 53 -28.81 21.27 -3.54
N ILE A 54 -27.60 21.76 -3.29
CA ILE A 54 -27.28 23.20 -3.31
C ILE A 54 -27.21 23.78 -4.72
N PHE A 55 -26.49 23.13 -5.63
CA PHE A 55 -26.16 23.69 -6.95
C PHE A 55 -26.97 23.08 -8.10
N GLN A 56 -27.89 22.16 -7.80
CA GLN A 56 -28.75 21.47 -8.78
C GLN A 56 -27.98 20.82 -9.95
N THR A 57 -26.69 20.53 -9.75
CA THR A 57 -25.79 19.98 -10.76
C THR A 57 -25.12 18.71 -10.23
N LYS A 58 -24.90 17.74 -11.13
CA LYS A 58 -24.16 16.52 -10.78
C LYS A 58 -22.67 16.76 -10.96
N THR A 59 -21.88 16.29 -10.01
CA THR A 59 -20.42 16.26 -10.08
C THR A 59 -19.93 14.99 -9.40
N HIS A 60 -18.86 14.43 -9.94
CA HIS A 60 -18.21 13.26 -9.39
C HIS A 60 -16.86 13.70 -8.82
N PHE A 61 -16.73 13.67 -7.50
CA PHE A 61 -15.48 14.04 -6.85
C PHE A 61 -14.55 12.83 -6.71
N PHE A 62 -13.28 13.01 -7.04
CA PHE A 62 -12.27 11.98 -6.82
C PHE A 62 -12.02 11.82 -5.31
N ARG A 63 -12.21 10.58 -4.79
CA ARG A 63 -12.08 10.26 -3.35
C ARG A 63 -10.76 10.74 -2.74
N THR A 64 -9.67 10.67 -3.48
CA THR A 64 -8.33 11.08 -3.02
C THR A 64 -8.25 12.58 -2.77
N SER A 65 -8.70 13.39 -3.73
CA SER A 65 -8.67 14.86 -3.60
C SER A 65 -9.61 15.39 -2.54
N VAL A 66 -10.75 14.70 -2.34
CA VAL A 66 -11.70 15.09 -1.30
C VAL A 66 -11.19 14.74 0.11
N MET A 67 -10.38 13.68 0.24
CA MET A 67 -9.76 13.30 1.52
C MET A 67 -8.50 14.13 1.86
N GLY A 68 -8.07 15.04 0.99
CA GLY A 68 -6.79 15.73 1.14
C GLY A 68 -5.58 14.80 1.00
N MET A 69 -5.74 13.63 0.36
CA MET A 69 -4.62 12.70 0.12
C MET A 69 -3.62 13.23 -0.93
N ASP A 70 -3.95 14.34 -1.57
CA ASP A 70 -3.10 15.14 -2.45
C ASP A 70 -2.54 16.39 -1.76
N ASP A 71 -2.84 16.62 -0.48
CA ASP A 71 -2.23 17.69 0.32
C ASP A 71 -0.80 17.28 0.69
N ASN A 72 0.18 18.04 0.21
CA ASN A 72 1.59 17.77 0.46
C ASN A 72 1.93 17.79 1.95
N ASN A 73 1.27 18.61 2.78
CA ASN A 73 1.54 18.64 4.22
C ASN A 73 1.06 17.34 4.89
N ILE A 74 -0.11 16.82 4.47
CA ILE A 74 -0.64 15.54 4.96
C ILE A 74 0.26 14.40 4.48
N LEU A 75 0.70 14.43 3.23
CA LEU A 75 1.64 13.45 2.69
C LEU A 75 2.98 13.49 3.42
N ASP A 76 3.53 14.68 3.69
CA ASP A 76 4.80 14.85 4.41
C ASP A 76 4.70 14.36 5.85
N GLU A 77 3.59 14.64 6.55
CA GLU A 77 3.33 14.12 7.90
C GLU A 77 3.26 12.58 7.88
N ILE A 78 2.49 11.99 6.95
CA ILE A 78 2.40 10.54 6.78
C ILE A 78 3.76 9.92 6.44
N ILE A 79 4.54 10.55 5.56
CA ILE A 79 5.87 10.07 5.17
C ILE A 79 6.85 10.19 6.34
N SER A 80 6.77 11.26 7.13
CA SER A 80 7.66 11.49 8.28
C SER A 80 7.53 10.42 9.36
N ASP A 81 6.33 9.86 9.54
CA ASP A 81 6.05 8.79 10.50
C ASP A 81 6.44 7.38 10.00
N LEU A 82 6.78 7.23 8.71
CA LEU A 82 7.17 5.93 8.16
C LEU A 82 8.65 5.63 8.40
N SER A 83 8.92 4.60 9.20
CA SER A 83 10.28 4.08 9.42
C SER A 83 10.94 3.50 8.16
N PHE A 84 10.13 3.16 7.15
CA PHE A 84 10.60 2.72 5.85
C PHE A 84 9.61 3.14 4.76
N GLN A 85 10.12 3.78 3.72
CA GLN A 85 9.34 4.09 2.52
C GLN A 85 9.58 3.02 1.45
N PRO A 86 8.53 2.31 1.01
CA PRO A 86 8.63 1.39 -0.11
C PRO A 86 9.13 2.08 -1.37
N PHE A 87 9.98 1.39 -2.12
CA PHE A 87 10.54 1.91 -3.36
C PHE A 87 10.56 0.83 -4.43
N SER A 88 10.59 1.26 -5.69
CA SER A 88 10.66 0.37 -6.84
C SER A 88 12.08 0.23 -7.36
N ILE A 89 12.38 -0.95 -7.88
CA ILE A 89 13.56 -1.22 -8.70
C ILE A 89 13.09 -1.83 -10.02
N HIS A 90 13.80 -1.49 -11.10
CA HIS A 90 13.47 -1.96 -12.44
C HIS A 90 14.51 -2.96 -12.94
N ILE A 91 14.04 -4.12 -13.40
CA ILE A 91 14.85 -5.13 -14.08
C ILE A 91 14.16 -5.41 -15.41
N GLN A 92 14.69 -4.80 -16.48
CA GLN A 92 14.06 -4.81 -17.81
C GLN A 92 12.56 -4.46 -17.75
N LYS A 93 11.69 -5.45 -17.96
CA LYS A 93 10.22 -5.31 -17.98
C LYS A 93 9.55 -5.59 -16.64
N ILE A 94 10.31 -5.98 -15.62
CA ILE A 94 9.81 -6.30 -14.29
C ILE A 94 10.05 -5.11 -13.37
N ASN A 95 8.96 -4.63 -12.76
CA ASN A 95 9.01 -3.63 -11.70
C ASN A 95 8.84 -4.33 -10.35
N ILE A 96 9.90 -4.37 -9.54
CA ILE A 96 9.88 -4.95 -8.20
C ILE A 96 9.71 -3.84 -7.18
N ILE A 97 8.69 -3.98 -6.34
CA ILE A 97 8.44 -3.09 -5.20
C ILE A 97 9.07 -3.73 -3.97
N ILE A 98 9.92 -2.98 -3.28
CA ILE A 98 10.51 -3.36 -2.00
C ILE A 98 9.64 -2.77 -0.90
N HIS A 99 9.01 -3.62 -0.09
CA HIS A 99 8.06 -3.20 0.95
C HIS A 99 8.72 -3.05 2.32
N SER A 100 9.73 -3.86 2.59
CA SER A 100 10.52 -3.74 3.82
C SER A 100 11.93 -4.28 3.64
N ILE A 101 12.87 -3.62 4.33
CA ILE A 101 14.22 -4.08 4.56
C ILE A 101 14.42 -4.05 6.08
N GLY A 102 14.65 -5.21 6.68
CA GLY A 102 14.56 -5.42 8.11
C GLY A 102 15.69 -4.77 8.92
N MET A 103 15.29 -4.12 10.01
CA MET A 103 15.97 -4.07 11.30
C MET A 103 15.16 -4.89 12.31
N LEU A 104 15.86 -5.65 13.16
CA LEU A 104 15.25 -6.42 14.26
C LEU A 104 14.59 -5.47 15.26
N ALA A 105 13.26 -5.37 15.27
CA ALA A 105 12.56 -5.09 16.51
C ALA A 105 12.38 -6.45 17.21
N LYS A 106 13.11 -6.67 18.31
CA LYS A 106 13.15 -7.89 19.16
C LYS A 106 11.79 -8.43 19.63
N GLN A 107 10.64 -7.92 19.15
CA GLN A 107 9.31 -8.37 19.55
C GLN A 107 8.32 -8.58 18.39
N ARG A 108 8.74 -8.62 17.12
CA ARG A 108 7.84 -9.00 16.02
C ARG A 108 8.48 -10.05 15.12
N THR A 109 7.75 -11.15 14.94
CA THR A 109 7.96 -12.29 14.03
C THR A 109 7.93 -11.86 12.55
N GLY A 110 8.70 -10.83 12.18
CA GLY A 110 8.70 -10.19 10.88
C GLY A 110 9.86 -10.67 10.01
N CYS A 111 9.56 -11.00 8.75
CA CYS A 111 10.56 -11.32 7.74
C CYS A 111 11.57 -10.16 7.57
N GLU A 112 12.85 -10.48 7.41
CA GLU A 112 13.95 -9.53 7.27
C GLU A 112 13.92 -8.76 5.94
N PHE A 113 13.18 -9.23 4.95
CA PHE A 113 13.04 -8.54 3.68
C PHE A 113 11.75 -8.97 3.01
N THR A 114 11.04 -8.00 2.41
CA THR A 114 9.84 -8.30 1.63
C THR A 114 9.83 -7.48 0.34
N SER A 115 9.49 -8.15 -0.76
CA SER A 115 9.35 -7.54 -2.07
C SER A 115 8.20 -8.16 -2.84
N SER A 116 7.76 -7.50 -3.90
CA SER A 116 6.77 -8.08 -4.80
C SER A 116 6.89 -7.54 -6.19
N PHE A 117 6.43 -8.31 -7.17
CA PHE A 117 6.22 -7.81 -8.52
C PHE A 117 5.01 -8.47 -9.16
N ILE A 118 4.48 -7.78 -10.15
CA ILE A 118 3.42 -8.31 -11.01
C ILE A 118 4.07 -8.79 -12.30
N TYR A 119 3.67 -9.98 -12.73
CA TYR A 119 4.07 -10.55 -13.99
C TYR A 119 2.84 -11.05 -14.75
N THR A 120 2.82 -10.81 -16.06
CA THR A 120 1.71 -11.21 -16.92
C THR A 120 2.21 -12.19 -17.97
N LYS A 121 1.66 -13.41 -17.95
CA LYS A 121 1.93 -14.45 -18.94
C LYS A 121 0.61 -14.88 -19.57
N SER A 122 0.53 -14.88 -20.90
CA SER A 122 -0.67 -15.34 -21.63
C SER A 122 -1.99 -14.72 -21.16
N LYS A 123 -1.99 -13.40 -20.87
CA LYS A 123 -3.13 -12.61 -20.33
C LYS A 123 -3.50 -12.90 -18.86
N GLU A 124 -2.81 -13.82 -18.19
CA GLU A 124 -2.97 -14.07 -16.77
C GLU A 124 -2.04 -13.13 -15.98
N ARG A 125 -2.62 -12.29 -15.11
CA ARG A 125 -1.87 -11.38 -14.23
C ARG A 125 -1.64 -12.05 -12.88
N THR A 126 -0.38 -12.19 -12.50
CA THR A 126 0.02 -12.84 -11.26
C THR A 126 0.86 -11.89 -10.42
N LEU A 127 0.55 -11.79 -9.12
CA LEU A 127 1.37 -11.10 -8.14
C LEU A 127 2.22 -12.13 -7.40
N PHE A 128 3.53 -11.93 -7.42
CA PHE A 128 4.48 -12.68 -6.62
C PHE A 128 4.86 -11.82 -5.42
N PHE A 129 4.41 -12.21 -4.23
CA PHE A 129 4.81 -11.60 -2.97
C PHE A 129 5.89 -12.46 -2.31
N GLN A 130 7.04 -11.87 -2.04
CA GLN A 130 8.28 -12.57 -1.70
C GLN A 130 8.75 -12.12 -0.32
N THR A 131 9.17 -13.07 0.50
CA THR A 131 9.71 -12.80 1.83
C THR A 131 11.01 -13.55 2.06
N VAL A 132 11.92 -12.96 2.81
CA VAL A 132 13.15 -13.59 3.30
C VAL A 132 13.21 -13.40 4.81
N SER A 133 13.54 -14.46 5.53
CA SER A 133 13.77 -14.47 6.98
C SER A 133 14.94 -15.41 7.32
N GLU A 134 15.29 -15.50 8.60
CA GLU A 134 16.30 -16.42 9.10
C GLU A 134 16.01 -17.89 8.72
N ASN A 135 14.72 -18.24 8.59
CA ASN A 135 14.28 -19.60 8.26
C ASN A 135 14.23 -19.87 6.74
N GLY A 136 14.74 -18.96 5.91
CA GLY A 136 14.75 -19.06 4.46
C GLY A 136 13.80 -18.07 3.78
N CYS A 137 13.40 -18.39 2.55
CA CYS A 137 12.57 -17.53 1.72
C CYS A 137 11.21 -18.17 1.43
N SER A 138 10.19 -17.33 1.22
CA SER A 138 8.85 -17.75 0.83
C SER A 138 8.32 -16.91 -0.32
N ILE A 139 7.52 -17.53 -1.19
CA ILE A 139 6.79 -16.83 -2.25
C ILE A 139 5.32 -17.18 -2.14
N TYR A 140 4.48 -16.15 -2.12
CA TYR A 140 3.04 -16.23 -2.14
C TYR A 140 2.57 -15.75 -3.50
N VAL A 141 1.87 -16.62 -4.23
CA VAL A 141 1.41 -16.36 -5.58
C VAL A 141 -0.06 -16.01 -5.53
N TYR A 142 -0.40 -14.80 -5.95
CA TYR A 142 -1.78 -14.33 -6.02
C TYR A 142 -2.24 -14.22 -7.47
N LYS A 143 -3.42 -14.77 -7.74
CA LYS A 143 -4.12 -14.72 -9.03
C LYS A 143 -5.53 -14.24 -8.76
N GLU A 144 -6.03 -13.30 -9.55
CA GLU A 144 -7.37 -12.70 -9.37
C GLU A 144 -7.62 -12.23 -7.91
N ASN A 145 -6.58 -11.67 -7.27
CA ASN A 145 -6.58 -11.23 -5.87
C ASN A 145 -6.85 -12.32 -4.83
N GLN A 146 -6.70 -13.60 -5.19
CA GLN A 146 -6.76 -14.74 -4.27
C GLN A 146 -5.41 -15.44 -4.18
N LEU A 147 -5.07 -15.96 -2.99
CA LEU A 147 -3.86 -16.75 -2.80
C LEU A 147 -4.01 -18.09 -3.53
N SER A 148 -3.20 -18.28 -4.57
CA SER A 148 -3.19 -19.49 -5.39
C SER A 148 -2.20 -20.52 -4.86
N GLU A 149 -0.97 -20.11 -4.59
CA GLU A 149 0.12 -21.02 -4.24
C GLU A 149 1.06 -20.40 -3.20
N LYS A 150 1.71 -21.26 -2.40
CA LYS A 150 2.75 -20.87 -1.46
C LYS A 150 3.97 -21.76 -1.63
N PHE A 151 5.13 -21.14 -1.75
CA PHE A 151 6.41 -21.81 -1.84
C PHE A 151 7.30 -21.42 -0.66
N HIS A 152 8.12 -22.37 -0.20
CA HIS A 152 9.12 -22.17 0.84
C HIS A 152 10.39 -22.94 0.48
N ARG A 153 11.55 -22.28 0.61
CA ARG A 153 12.90 -22.81 0.35
C ARG A 153 13.93 -22.12 1.23
N SER A 154 15.09 -22.75 1.38
CA SER A 154 16.24 -22.18 2.09
C SER A 154 16.86 -20.98 1.36
N ASP A 155 16.87 -20.98 0.04
CA ASP A 155 17.54 -19.97 -0.78
C ASP A 155 16.68 -19.49 -1.97
N THR A 156 16.98 -18.28 -2.44
CA THR A 156 16.17 -17.59 -3.46
C THR A 156 16.29 -18.22 -4.85
N ASN A 157 17.42 -18.85 -5.19
CA ASN A 157 17.62 -19.46 -6.50
C ASN A 157 16.83 -20.76 -6.61
N SER A 158 16.95 -21.66 -5.63
CA SER A 158 16.18 -22.91 -5.59
C SER A 158 14.67 -22.65 -5.52
N MET A 159 14.25 -21.52 -4.95
CA MET A 159 12.87 -21.04 -4.99
C MET A 159 12.38 -20.81 -6.42
N TRP A 160 13.08 -19.97 -7.19
CA TRP A 160 12.66 -19.61 -8.55
C TRP A 160 12.88 -20.74 -9.56
N GLU A 161 13.88 -21.59 -9.35
CA GLU A 161 14.05 -22.85 -10.10
C GLU A 161 12.82 -23.76 -9.97
N LYS A 162 12.27 -23.89 -8.74
CA LYS A 162 11.06 -24.69 -8.49
C LYS A 162 9.82 -24.12 -9.17
N ILE A 163 9.66 -22.80 -9.19
CA ILE A 163 8.53 -22.14 -9.87
C ILE A 163 8.64 -22.35 -11.39
N GLY A 164 9.86 -22.40 -11.93
CA GLY A 164 10.11 -22.84 -13.30
C GLY A 164 9.75 -21.83 -14.39
N ILE A 165 9.54 -20.56 -14.02
CA ILE A 165 9.36 -19.42 -14.93
C ILE A 165 10.45 -18.37 -14.66
N LEU A 166 10.61 -17.40 -15.57
CA LEU A 166 11.59 -16.32 -15.43
C LEU A 166 13.03 -16.84 -15.25
N LYS A 167 13.35 -17.96 -15.92
CA LYS A 167 14.62 -18.69 -15.78
C LYS A 167 15.83 -17.91 -16.28
N GLU A 168 15.60 -16.83 -17.03
CA GLU A 168 16.64 -15.91 -17.46
C GLU A 168 17.21 -15.06 -16.31
N TRP A 169 16.54 -15.02 -15.15
CA TRP A 169 16.95 -14.25 -13.98
C TRP A 169 17.32 -15.17 -12.82
N SER A 170 18.33 -14.76 -12.05
CA SER A 170 18.60 -15.41 -10.76
C SER A 170 17.48 -15.10 -9.77
N GLY A 171 17.27 -16.00 -8.81
CA GLY A 171 16.34 -15.74 -7.71
C GLY A 171 16.73 -14.51 -6.90
N MET A 172 18.02 -14.27 -6.71
CA MET A 172 18.53 -13.03 -6.09
C MET A 172 18.05 -11.78 -6.81
N THR A 173 18.10 -11.80 -8.15
CA THR A 173 17.63 -10.71 -9.02
C THR A 173 16.12 -10.52 -8.92
N LEU A 174 15.34 -11.61 -8.97
CA LEU A 174 13.88 -11.57 -8.87
C LEU A 174 13.37 -11.16 -7.48
N PHE A 175 14.13 -11.40 -6.42
CA PHE A 175 13.86 -10.84 -5.10
C PHE A 175 14.26 -9.36 -5.00
N GLY A 176 15.19 -8.90 -5.84
CA GLY A 176 15.74 -7.55 -5.82
C GLY A 176 16.95 -7.35 -4.92
N LEU A 177 17.52 -8.44 -4.40
CA LEU A 177 18.60 -8.42 -3.39
C LEU A 177 19.98 -8.10 -3.99
N ASP A 178 20.14 -8.25 -5.30
CA ASP A 178 21.38 -7.92 -6.00
C ASP A 178 21.50 -6.43 -6.36
N ASN A 179 20.39 -5.68 -6.30
CA ASN A 179 20.33 -4.25 -6.58
C ASN A 179 21.20 -3.44 -5.61
N SER A 180 21.97 -2.48 -6.14
CA SER A 180 22.93 -1.68 -5.37
C SER A 180 22.29 -0.89 -4.23
N ASN A 181 21.15 -0.23 -4.47
CA ASN A 181 20.43 0.54 -3.45
C ASN A 181 19.86 -0.39 -2.35
N VAL A 182 19.33 -1.55 -2.75
CA VAL A 182 18.85 -2.56 -1.79
C VAL A 182 20.01 -3.08 -0.93
N LYS A 183 21.16 -3.41 -1.54
CA LYS A 183 22.37 -3.82 -0.80
C LYS A 183 22.85 -2.75 0.17
N GLU A 184 22.92 -1.50 -0.27
CA GLU A 184 23.35 -0.39 0.58
C GLU A 184 22.44 -0.23 1.81
N LYS A 185 21.12 -0.32 1.61
CA LYS A 185 20.14 -0.27 2.71
C LYS A 185 20.23 -1.49 3.63
N LEU A 186 20.45 -2.69 3.10
CA LEU A 186 20.70 -3.91 3.88
C LEU A 186 21.98 -3.81 4.72
N GLU A 187 23.06 -3.26 4.16
CA GLU A 187 24.31 -3.08 4.90
C GLU A 187 24.20 -2.02 5.99
N ARG A 188 23.47 -0.91 5.74
CA ARG A 188 23.14 0.07 6.78
C ARG A 188 22.34 -0.55 7.92
N SER A 189 21.35 -1.39 7.62
CA SER A 189 20.54 -2.06 8.64
C SER A 189 21.36 -3.05 9.48
N ARG A 190 22.35 -3.73 8.88
CA ARG A 190 23.31 -4.59 9.59
C ARG A 190 24.22 -3.80 10.53
N LYS A 191 24.78 -2.67 10.09
CA LYS A 191 25.67 -1.84 10.93
C LYS A 191 24.97 -1.31 12.18
N LEU A 192 23.70 -0.93 12.09
CA LEU A 192 22.90 -0.50 13.24
C LEU A 192 22.73 -1.60 14.30
N LYS A 193 22.83 -2.90 13.94
CA LYS A 193 22.80 -4.02 14.90
C LYS A 193 24.07 -4.09 15.77
N CYS A 194 25.22 -3.60 15.30
CA CYS A 194 26.50 -3.71 16.02
C CYS A 194 26.71 -2.63 17.10
N PHE A 195 26.03 -1.48 17.02
CA PHE A 195 26.16 -0.38 17.98
C PHE A 195 25.21 -0.45 19.18
N HIS A 196 24.29 -1.43 19.22
CA HIS A 196 23.37 -1.64 20.35
C HIS A 196 23.78 -2.79 21.29
N ASN A 197 25.03 -3.22 21.22
CA ASN A 197 25.64 -4.11 22.20
C ASN A 197 26.71 -3.34 23.00
N GLU A 198 26.28 -2.43 23.87
CA GLU A 198 27.02 -1.98 25.06
C GLU A 198 26.05 -1.89 26.24
#